data_AF-S4R5B2-F1
#
_entry.id   AF-S4R5B2-F1
#
_cell.length_a   1.000
_cell.length_b   1.000
_cell.length_c   1.000
_cell.angle_alpha   90.00
_cell.angle_beta   90.00
_cell.angle_gamma   90.00
#
_symmetry.space_group_name_H-M   'P 1'
#
loop_
_entity.id
_entity.type
_entity.pdbx_description
1 polymer ?
#
loop_
_entity_poly.entity_id
_entity_poly.type
_entity_poly.pdbx_seq_one_letter_code
_entity_poly.pdbx_strand_id
1 'polypeptide(L)'
;PPKADEVEAMSSIYGDEWCTLDEAARSFCISVGNGQDPSRRLSVSLQITLPADYPGQAPPSYQLNGPWLTREDKRTVSARLEEIYSQNLGESVLFLWVECIREFVADASERSQPVWNRYRANQTEEDSDLVEEMLPTILNEENLRSRDLEASDEFTGDEVPPIFHGETITDRRSTFQAHVAPVVTTKQVKLVLRKLLENKKLASATHTIMAYRIDCPVKHAFLQDCDDDGETAAGGRLLHLLQILDVRDAVVVVSRWYGGVMLGPDRFKHINNCARGVLVDNGFVQTAVSNIQICKRRHK
;
A
#
# COMPACT_ATOMS: atom_id res chain seq x y z
N PRO A 1 -34.73 -6.50 22.28
CA PRO A 1 -34.09 -5.50 21.39
C PRO A 1 -32.59 -5.41 21.68
N PRO A 2 -31.75 -5.44 20.64
CA PRO A 2 -30.36 -4.99 20.78
C PRO A 2 -30.39 -3.62 21.45
N LYS A 3 -29.49 -3.39 22.40
CA LYS A 3 -29.45 -2.12 23.15
C LYS A 3 -29.20 -1.00 22.13
N ALA A 4 -30.21 -0.19 21.85
CA ALA A 4 -30.04 1.04 21.05
C ALA A 4 -28.88 1.88 21.62
N ASP A 5 -28.72 1.80 22.94
CA ASP A 5 -27.63 2.34 23.73
C ASP A 5 -26.22 1.96 23.23
N GLU A 6 -26.00 0.76 22.66
CA GLU A 6 -24.66 0.37 22.18
C GLU A 6 -24.26 1.17 20.93
N VAL A 7 -25.18 1.33 19.97
CA VAL A 7 -24.90 2.06 18.73
C VAL A 7 -24.72 3.56 19.02
N GLU A 8 -25.55 4.11 19.91
CA GLU A 8 -25.43 5.50 20.37
C GLU A 8 -24.12 5.75 21.13
N ALA A 9 -23.70 4.79 21.98
CA ALA A 9 -22.41 4.84 22.64
C ALA A 9 -21.24 4.79 21.64
N MET A 10 -21.29 3.89 20.65
CA MET A 10 -20.25 3.81 19.61
C MET A 10 -20.15 5.10 18.80
N SER A 11 -21.28 5.68 18.40
CA SER A 11 -21.30 6.98 17.71
C SER A 11 -20.73 8.11 18.56
N SER A 12 -20.95 8.08 19.88
CA SER A 12 -20.46 9.10 20.81
C SER A 12 -18.96 8.96 21.11
N ILE A 13 -18.47 7.73 21.20
CA ILE A 13 -17.07 7.41 21.51
C ILE A 13 -16.17 7.71 20.30
N TYR A 14 -16.59 7.28 19.10
CA TYR A 14 -15.75 7.31 17.91
C TYR A 14 -16.03 8.49 16.97
N GLY A 15 -17.13 9.22 17.16
CA GLY A 15 -17.44 10.45 16.42
C GLY A 15 -17.26 10.29 14.91
N ASP A 16 -16.30 11.03 14.35
CA ASP A 16 -15.99 11.05 12.91
C ASP A 16 -15.45 9.72 12.35
N GLU A 17 -14.96 8.81 13.19
CA GLU A 17 -14.50 7.48 12.77
C GLU A 17 -15.67 6.49 12.56
N TRP A 18 -16.87 6.80 13.10
CA TRP A 18 -18.08 5.98 13.02
C TRP A 18 -19.08 6.54 12.01
N CYS A 19 -19.60 5.67 11.14
CA CYS A 19 -20.56 6.03 10.11
C CYS A 19 -21.73 5.03 10.07
N THR A 20 -22.96 5.53 10.18
CA THR A 20 -24.17 4.73 9.99
C THR A 20 -24.48 4.64 8.50
N LEU A 21 -24.44 3.42 7.94
CA LEU A 21 -24.70 3.19 6.53
C LEU A 21 -26.20 3.06 6.25
N ASP A 22 -26.89 2.26 7.06
CA ASP A 22 -28.33 2.02 6.97
C ASP A 22 -28.88 1.71 8.37
N GLU A 23 -29.70 2.62 8.89
CA GLU A 23 -30.32 2.49 10.20
C GLU A 23 -31.40 1.39 10.23
N ALA A 24 -32.12 1.18 9.13
CA ALA A 24 -33.17 0.16 9.02
C ALA A 24 -32.57 -1.25 8.86
N ALA A 25 -31.48 -1.38 8.11
CA ALA A 25 -30.73 -2.63 7.98
C ALA A 25 -29.72 -2.87 9.13
N ARG A 26 -29.57 -1.89 10.04
CA ARG A 26 -28.64 -1.94 11.18
C ARG A 26 -27.20 -2.21 10.73
N SER A 27 -26.79 -1.49 9.70
CA SER A 27 -25.46 -1.55 9.09
C SER A 27 -24.66 -0.30 9.43
N PHE A 28 -23.45 -0.53 9.92
CA PHE A 28 -22.53 0.50 10.41
C PHE A 28 -21.14 0.27 9.84
N CYS A 29 -20.34 1.32 9.81
CA CYS A 29 -18.94 1.27 9.38
C CYS A 29 -18.10 2.05 10.37
N ILE A 30 -16.95 1.51 10.74
CA ILE A 30 -15.96 2.21 11.54
C ILE A 30 -14.60 2.11 10.86
N SER A 31 -13.92 3.25 10.74
CA SER A 31 -12.56 3.32 10.20
C SER A 31 -11.56 3.47 11.33
N VAL A 32 -10.83 2.39 11.63
CA VAL A 32 -9.79 2.37 12.67
C VAL A 32 -8.42 2.59 12.03
N GLY A 33 -7.67 3.59 12.49
CA GLY A 33 -6.32 3.85 11.99
C GLY A 33 -5.31 4.13 13.10
N ASN A 34 -4.02 3.93 12.81
CA ASN A 34 -2.94 4.36 13.70
C ASN A 34 -2.64 5.85 13.45
N GLY A 35 -3.16 6.72 14.32
CA GLY A 35 -3.11 8.17 14.13
C GLY A 35 -1.94 8.83 14.87
N GLN A 36 -0.89 9.22 14.14
CA GLN A 36 -0.07 10.42 14.42
C GLN A 36 0.90 10.79 13.27
N ASP A 37 1.23 9.87 12.36
CA ASP A 37 2.10 10.15 11.20
C ASP A 37 1.36 9.94 9.85
N PRO A 38 1.17 10.99 9.02
CA PRO A 38 0.51 10.91 7.72
C PRO A 38 1.17 9.94 6.72
N SER A 39 2.44 9.59 6.93
CA SER A 39 3.20 8.68 6.07
C SER A 39 3.09 7.20 6.48
N ARG A 40 2.47 6.91 7.64
CA ARG A 40 2.41 5.57 8.26
C ARG A 40 0.99 5.14 8.63
N ARG A 41 -0.02 5.79 8.06
CA ARG A 41 -1.44 5.55 8.37
C ARG A 41 -1.91 4.21 7.80
N LEU A 42 -1.62 3.13 8.50
CA LEU A 42 -2.39 1.91 8.35
C LEU A 42 -3.80 2.18 8.88
N SER A 43 -4.80 1.89 8.05
CA SER A 43 -6.20 1.97 8.44
C SER A 43 -6.97 0.75 7.96
N VAL A 44 -7.95 0.34 8.76
CA VAL A 44 -8.84 -0.77 8.51
C VAL A 44 -10.26 -0.25 8.71
N SER A 45 -11.09 -0.43 7.69
CA SER A 45 -12.52 -0.19 7.78
C SER A 45 -13.22 -1.50 8.12
N LEU A 46 -13.90 -1.51 9.26
CA LEU A 46 -14.77 -2.59 9.71
C LEU A 46 -16.21 -2.19 9.38
N GLN A 47 -16.83 -2.88 8.43
CA GLN A 47 -18.26 -2.78 8.18
C GLN A 47 -18.98 -3.86 8.98
N ILE A 48 -20.01 -3.49 9.72
CA ILE A 48 -20.74 -4.35 10.65
C ILE A 48 -22.21 -4.31 10.28
N THR A 49 -22.88 -5.45 10.29
CA THR A 49 -24.34 -5.53 10.17
C THR A 49 -24.88 -6.40 11.29
N LEU A 50 -25.75 -5.81 12.10
CA LEU A 50 -26.28 -6.44 13.31
C LEU A 50 -27.57 -7.22 12.98
N PRO A 51 -27.59 -8.55 13.14
CA PRO A 51 -28.83 -9.32 12.96
C PRO A 51 -29.86 -8.96 14.04
N ALA A 52 -31.14 -9.27 13.77
CA ALA A 52 -32.23 -9.00 14.70
C ALA A 52 -32.03 -9.63 16.09
N ASP A 53 -31.36 -10.79 16.12
CA ASP A 53 -31.14 -11.58 17.33
C ASP A 53 -29.81 -11.27 18.04
N TYR A 54 -29.04 -10.30 17.55
CA TYR A 54 -27.87 -9.76 18.26
C TYR A 54 -28.31 -8.90 19.46
N PRO A 55 -27.61 -8.94 20.61
CA PRO A 55 -26.40 -9.72 20.91
C PRO A 55 -26.62 -11.15 21.43
N GLY A 56 -27.88 -11.58 21.57
CA GLY A 56 -28.26 -12.78 22.31
C GLY A 56 -28.00 -14.12 21.62
N GLN A 57 -28.40 -14.26 20.35
CA GLN A 57 -28.43 -15.57 19.67
C GLN A 57 -27.63 -15.60 18.36
N ALA A 58 -27.18 -14.45 17.86
CA ALA A 58 -26.36 -14.37 16.65
C ALA A 58 -25.27 -13.29 16.76
N PRO A 59 -24.05 -13.57 16.27
CA PRO A 59 -22.98 -12.57 16.20
C PRO A 59 -23.28 -11.50 15.14
N PRO A 60 -22.66 -10.31 15.25
CA PRO A 60 -22.64 -9.37 14.14
C PRO A 60 -22.01 -10.00 12.90
N SER A 61 -22.57 -9.72 11.73
CA SER A 61 -21.87 -10.00 10.47
C SER A 61 -20.91 -8.85 10.18
N TYR A 62 -19.74 -9.15 9.61
CA TYR A 62 -18.73 -8.13 9.35
C TYR A 62 -17.99 -8.31 8.04
N GLN A 63 -17.40 -7.22 7.57
CA GLN A 63 -16.45 -7.19 6.46
C GLN A 63 -15.25 -6.31 6.84
N LEU A 64 -14.04 -6.87 6.65
CA LEU A 64 -12.77 -6.18 6.91
C LEU A 64 -12.16 -5.67 5.60
N ASN A 65 -12.04 -4.35 5.51
CA ASN A 65 -11.45 -3.66 4.36
C ASN A 65 -10.17 -2.94 4.80
N GLY A 66 -9.04 -3.43 4.28
CA GLY A 66 -7.72 -2.83 4.48
C GLY A 66 -6.83 -3.30 3.34
N PRO A 67 -6.31 -2.40 2.48
CA PRO A 67 -5.51 -2.79 1.31
C PRO A 67 -4.24 -3.58 1.67
N TRP A 68 -3.71 -3.32 2.88
CA TRP A 68 -2.52 -3.96 3.44
C TRP A 68 -2.80 -5.27 4.18
N LEU A 69 -4.07 -5.62 4.44
CA LEU A 69 -4.43 -6.82 5.19
C LEU A 69 -4.24 -8.06 4.31
N THR A 70 -3.31 -8.93 4.69
CA THR A 70 -3.15 -10.23 4.05
C THR A 70 -4.31 -11.17 4.38
N ARG A 71 -4.41 -12.29 3.65
CA ARG A 71 -5.41 -13.33 3.95
C ARG A 71 -5.21 -13.92 5.35
N GLU A 72 -3.96 -14.04 5.77
CA GLU A 72 -3.60 -14.53 7.11
C GLU A 72 -3.98 -13.52 8.19
N ASP A 73 -3.69 -12.23 7.97
CA ASP A 73 -4.13 -11.15 8.87
C ASP A 73 -5.64 -11.14 9.05
N LYS A 74 -6.40 -11.25 7.95
CA LYS A 74 -7.87 -11.33 8.01
C LYS A 74 -8.32 -12.56 8.78
N ARG A 75 -7.66 -13.71 8.63
CA ARG A 75 -7.99 -14.93 9.36
C ARG A 75 -7.71 -14.76 10.86
N THR A 76 -6.59 -14.15 11.22
CA THR A 76 -6.20 -13.86 12.61
C THR A 76 -7.20 -12.91 13.26
N VAL A 77 -7.53 -11.80 12.61
CA VAL A 77 -8.54 -10.86 13.12
C VAL A 77 -9.90 -11.55 13.22
N SER A 78 -10.32 -12.30 12.20
CA SER A 78 -11.60 -13.03 12.22
C SER A 78 -11.71 -14.00 13.39
N ALA A 79 -10.64 -14.77 13.67
CA ALA A 79 -10.58 -15.69 14.80
C ALA A 79 -10.69 -14.95 16.14
N ARG A 80 -10.00 -13.80 16.29
CA ARG A 80 -10.10 -12.97 17.50
C ARG A 80 -11.51 -12.40 17.69
N LEU A 81 -12.17 -11.92 16.62
CA LEU A 81 -13.54 -11.39 16.71
C LEU A 81 -14.56 -12.48 17.11
N GLU A 82 -14.41 -13.70 16.59
CA GLU A 82 -15.24 -14.84 16.92
C GLU A 82 -15.01 -15.33 18.36
N GLU A 83 -13.76 -15.31 18.81
CA GLU A 83 -13.40 -15.59 20.21
C GLU A 83 -14.01 -14.56 21.16
N ILE A 84 -13.89 -13.26 20.85
CA ILE A 84 -14.49 -12.17 21.63
C ILE A 84 -16.01 -12.38 21.75
N TYR A 85 -16.69 -12.72 20.65
CA TYR A 85 -18.13 -12.99 20.71
C TYR A 85 -18.46 -14.21 21.58
N SER A 86 -17.70 -15.30 21.44
CA SER A 86 -17.92 -16.53 22.20
C SER A 86 -17.72 -16.34 23.71
N GLN A 87 -16.80 -15.46 24.11
CA GLN A 87 -16.55 -15.12 25.50
C GLN A 87 -17.59 -14.17 26.10
N ASN A 88 -18.33 -13.43 25.26
CA ASN A 88 -19.25 -12.37 25.66
C ASN A 88 -20.67 -12.61 25.11
N LEU A 89 -21.13 -13.86 25.15
CA LEU A 89 -22.46 -14.23 24.64
C LEU A 89 -23.58 -13.51 25.39
N GLY A 90 -24.46 -12.83 24.64
CA GLY A 90 -25.54 -12.03 25.21
C GLY A 90 -25.14 -10.60 25.61
N GLU A 91 -23.86 -10.25 25.46
CA GLU A 91 -23.34 -8.91 25.72
C GLU A 91 -22.96 -8.16 24.43
N SER A 92 -22.82 -6.85 24.57
CA SER A 92 -22.44 -5.92 23.50
C SER A 92 -20.94 -6.00 23.21
N VAL A 93 -20.55 -6.37 21.99
CA VAL A 93 -19.16 -6.66 21.61
C VAL A 93 -18.54 -5.63 20.67
N LEU A 94 -19.29 -4.63 20.19
CA LEU A 94 -18.80 -3.73 19.14
C LEU A 94 -17.59 -2.91 19.57
N PHE A 95 -17.56 -2.44 20.82
CA PHE A 95 -16.40 -1.75 21.37
C PHE A 95 -15.15 -2.65 21.40
N LEU A 96 -15.32 -3.89 21.88
CA LEU A 96 -14.22 -4.86 21.97
C LEU A 96 -13.69 -5.24 20.58
N TRP A 97 -14.55 -5.34 19.58
CA TRP A 97 -14.16 -5.58 18.19
C TRP A 97 -13.32 -4.43 17.64
N VAL A 98 -13.71 -3.20 17.92
CA VAL A 98 -12.97 -2.01 17.50
C VAL A 98 -11.59 -1.95 18.15
N GLU A 99 -11.51 -2.20 19.46
CA GLU A 99 -10.24 -2.20 20.18
C GLU A 99 -9.31 -3.36 19.74
N CYS A 100 -9.87 -4.54 19.47
CA CYS A 100 -9.10 -5.65 18.90
C CYS A 100 -8.48 -5.30 17.54
N ILE A 101 -9.25 -4.62 16.68
CA ILE A 101 -8.73 -4.14 15.39
C ILE A 101 -7.70 -3.04 15.62
N ARG A 102 -7.94 -2.09 16.52
CA ARG A 102 -7.02 -1.00 16.84
C ARG A 102 -5.66 -1.53 17.28
N GLU A 103 -5.65 -2.49 18.19
CA GLU A 103 -4.45 -3.21 18.65
C GLU A 103 -3.77 -3.92 17.48
N PHE A 104 -4.53 -4.65 16.65
CA PHE A 104 -3.98 -5.32 15.49
C PHE A 104 -3.30 -4.35 14.49
N VAL A 105 -3.89 -3.18 14.26
CA VAL A 105 -3.32 -2.14 13.40
C VAL A 105 -2.04 -1.56 14.00
N ALA A 106 -1.98 -1.39 15.33
CA ALA A 106 -0.77 -0.97 16.03
C ALA A 106 0.36 -2.02 15.89
N ASP A 107 0.08 -3.30 16.16
CA ASP A 107 1.03 -4.40 16.02
C ASP A 107 1.56 -4.55 14.58
N ALA A 108 0.70 -4.36 13.57
CA ALA A 108 1.10 -4.39 12.17
C ALA A 108 2.03 -3.23 11.80
N SER A 109 1.82 -2.06 12.41
CA SER A 109 2.70 -0.90 12.28
C SER A 109 4.07 -1.13 12.90
N GLU A 110 4.18 -1.90 13.98
CA GLU A 110 5.45 -2.24 14.63
C GLU A 110 6.21 -3.35 13.88
N ARG A 111 5.50 -4.37 13.39
CA ARG A 111 6.09 -5.46 12.59
C ARG A 111 6.71 -4.99 11.28
N SER A 112 6.24 -3.88 10.73
CA SER A 112 6.78 -3.27 9.51
C SER A 112 8.07 -2.46 9.73
N GLN A 113 8.64 -2.43 10.95
CA GLN A 113 9.91 -1.75 11.22
C GLN A 113 11.14 -2.60 10.85
N PRO A 114 12.17 -2.02 10.19
CA PRO A 114 13.45 -2.70 10.02
C PRO A 114 14.16 -2.89 11.37
N VAL A 115 14.91 -3.99 11.51
CA VAL A 115 15.54 -4.46 12.78
C VAL A 115 16.38 -3.39 13.50
N TRP A 116 16.99 -2.44 12.78
CA TRP A 116 17.77 -1.34 13.38
C TRP A 116 16.91 -0.29 14.12
N ASN A 117 15.62 -0.18 13.80
CA ASN A 117 14.70 0.72 14.54
C ASN A 117 14.31 0.13 15.91
N ARG A 118 14.32 -1.20 16.08
CA ARG A 118 14.09 -1.85 17.38
C ARG A 118 15.19 -1.52 18.40
N TYR A 119 16.42 -1.28 17.95
CA TYR A 119 17.55 -0.92 18.82
C TYR A 119 17.59 0.57 19.21
N ARG A 120 16.85 1.45 18.52
CA ARG A 120 16.85 2.89 18.80
C ARG A 120 15.78 3.29 19.83
N ALA A 121 14.77 2.45 20.05
CA ALA A 121 13.68 2.72 21.01
C ALA A 121 14.06 2.45 22.48
N ASN A 122 15.18 1.76 22.75
CA ASN A 122 15.58 1.35 24.11
C ASN A 122 16.89 2.01 24.61
N GLN A 123 17.27 3.19 24.12
CA GLN A 123 18.44 3.89 24.68
C GLN A 123 18.13 4.52 26.05
N THR A 124 18.61 3.89 27.11
CA THR A 124 19.20 4.60 28.26
C THR A 124 20.67 4.87 27.96
N GLU A 125 21.19 6.04 28.36
CA GLU A 125 22.52 6.59 27.99
C GLU A 125 23.75 5.87 28.57
N GLU A 126 23.64 4.59 28.95
CA GLU A 126 24.73 3.83 29.56
C GLU A 126 24.89 2.48 28.85
N ASP A 127 25.50 2.48 27.66
CA ASP A 127 26.36 1.38 27.18
C ASP A 127 26.97 1.74 25.81
N SER A 128 28.04 2.54 25.85
CA SER A 128 28.82 2.93 24.67
C SER A 128 29.87 1.88 24.27
N ASP A 129 30.03 0.80 25.03
CA ASP A 129 31.24 -0.05 24.93
C ASP A 129 30.98 -1.49 24.40
N LEU A 130 29.77 -1.82 23.94
CA LEU A 130 29.45 -3.16 23.41
C LEU A 130 29.19 -3.23 21.89
N VAL A 131 29.38 -2.11 21.17
CA VAL A 131 29.03 -1.97 19.75
C VAL A 131 30.00 -2.63 18.76
N GLU A 132 31.16 -3.12 19.19
CA GLU A 132 32.20 -3.62 18.27
C GLU A 132 32.30 -5.16 18.15
N GLU A 133 31.69 -5.95 19.04
CA GLU A 133 31.85 -7.42 19.04
C GLU A 133 30.75 -8.24 18.33
N MET A 134 29.61 -7.66 17.94
CA MET A 134 28.53 -8.42 17.27
C MET A 134 28.54 -8.36 15.73
N LEU A 135 29.56 -7.73 15.13
CA LEU A 135 29.68 -7.53 13.69
C LEU A 135 30.20 -8.70 12.80
N PRO A 136 30.56 -9.92 13.27
CA PRO A 136 30.95 -10.99 12.33
C PRO A 136 29.99 -12.20 12.16
N THR A 137 28.76 -12.22 12.69
CA THR A 137 27.94 -13.47 12.65
C THR A 137 26.84 -13.52 11.56
N ILE A 138 26.52 -12.42 10.86
CA ILE A 138 25.46 -12.40 9.82
C ILE A 138 26.01 -12.62 8.40
N LEU A 139 27.34 -12.68 8.22
CA LEU A 139 27.98 -13.13 6.99
C LEU A 139 28.34 -14.63 7.07
N ASN A 140 27.38 -15.48 7.46
CA ASN A 140 27.55 -16.93 7.32
C ASN A 140 26.59 -17.44 6.22
N GLU A 141 27.17 -17.69 5.05
CA GLU A 141 26.54 -18.05 3.78
C GLU A 141 25.84 -19.43 3.77
N GLU A 142 25.53 -20.04 4.91
CA GLU A 142 24.97 -21.41 4.95
C GLU A 142 23.58 -21.57 5.61
N ASN A 143 22.93 -20.49 6.08
CA ASN A 143 21.59 -20.59 6.69
C ASN A 143 20.41 -20.09 5.82
N LEU A 144 20.66 -19.77 4.54
CA LEU A 144 19.59 -19.44 3.56
C LEU A 144 19.05 -20.66 2.80
N ARG A 145 19.43 -21.87 3.19
CA ARG A 145 18.85 -23.11 2.66
C ARG A 145 18.15 -23.85 3.78
N SER A 146 16.82 -23.79 3.75
CA SER A 146 15.83 -24.71 4.34
C SER A 146 14.85 -23.99 5.28
N ARG A 147 13.55 -24.13 4.97
CA ARG A 147 12.32 -23.64 5.64
C ARG A 147 11.89 -22.22 5.23
N ASP A 148 10.85 -21.99 4.43
CA ASP A 148 9.73 -22.84 4.00
C ASP A 148 9.33 -22.49 2.56
N LEU A 149 9.51 -23.46 1.66
CA LEU A 149 9.10 -23.47 0.27
C LEU A 149 8.08 -24.60 0.09
N GLU A 150 6.92 -24.54 0.74
CA GLU A 150 5.78 -25.42 0.42
C GLU A 150 4.44 -24.70 0.61
N ALA A 151 4.13 -23.82 -0.32
CA ALA A 151 2.76 -23.64 -0.79
C ALA A 151 2.85 -23.66 -2.32
N SER A 152 2.37 -24.74 -2.92
CA SER A 152 2.35 -24.99 -4.35
C SER A 152 1.57 -23.87 -5.07
N ASP A 153 2.29 -22.83 -5.48
CA ASP A 153 1.83 -21.89 -6.49
C ASP A 153 1.95 -22.63 -7.83
N GLU A 154 0.83 -23.19 -8.28
CA GLU A 154 0.69 -23.66 -9.65
C GLU A 154 1.00 -22.48 -10.57
N PHE A 155 2.23 -22.48 -11.08
CA PHE A 155 2.76 -21.53 -12.05
C PHE A 155 1.99 -21.72 -13.37
N THR A 156 0.79 -21.15 -13.42
CA THR A 156 0.12 -20.83 -14.68
C THR A 156 0.98 -19.76 -15.35
N GLY A 157 1.40 -20.01 -16.59
CA GLY A 157 2.39 -19.23 -17.31
C GLY A 157 1.94 -17.81 -17.67
N ASP A 158 1.89 -16.93 -16.69
CA ASP A 158 1.79 -15.49 -16.91
C ASP A 158 3.18 -14.98 -17.34
N GLU A 159 3.35 -14.77 -18.64
CA GLU A 159 4.54 -14.10 -19.19
C GLU A 159 4.69 -12.70 -18.58
N VAL A 160 5.94 -12.30 -18.29
CA VAL A 160 6.23 -10.96 -17.75
C VAL A 160 5.83 -9.92 -18.80
N PRO A 161 4.97 -8.94 -18.46
CA PRO A 161 4.60 -7.89 -19.40
C PRO A 161 5.82 -7.13 -19.94
N PRO A 162 5.76 -6.61 -21.18
CA PRO A 162 6.86 -5.85 -21.74
C PRO A 162 7.12 -4.59 -20.90
N ILE A 163 8.38 -4.40 -20.53
CA ILE A 163 8.83 -3.27 -19.72
C ILE A 163 9.49 -2.25 -20.64
N PHE A 164 8.98 -1.03 -20.61
CA PHE A 164 9.52 0.10 -21.36
C PHE A 164 10.33 0.98 -20.42
N HIS A 165 11.51 1.38 -20.87
CA HIS A 165 12.43 2.21 -20.09
C HIS A 165 12.47 3.63 -20.66
N GLY A 166 12.29 4.62 -19.81
CA GLY A 166 12.39 6.03 -20.18
C GLY A 166 13.81 6.57 -20.16
N GLU A 167 13.95 7.80 -20.65
CA GLU A 167 15.20 8.55 -20.58
C GLU A 167 15.64 8.81 -19.14
N THR A 168 16.96 8.86 -18.94
CA THR A 168 17.56 9.18 -17.64
C THR A 168 17.70 10.68 -17.48
N ILE A 169 17.23 11.23 -16.36
CA ILE A 169 17.46 12.62 -15.97
C ILE A 169 18.53 12.65 -14.88
N THR A 170 19.56 13.48 -15.03
CA THR A 170 20.60 13.66 -14.02
C THR A 170 20.67 15.11 -13.56
N ASP A 171 20.61 15.33 -12.25
CA ASP A 171 20.74 16.64 -11.62
C ASP A 171 21.59 16.51 -10.34
N ARG A 172 22.62 17.35 -10.21
CA ARG A 172 23.58 17.33 -9.08
C ARG A 172 24.05 15.91 -8.73
N ARG A 173 24.42 15.13 -9.76
CA ARG A 173 24.85 13.72 -9.69
C ARG A 173 23.76 12.72 -9.24
N SER A 174 22.59 13.18 -8.82
CA SER A 174 21.43 12.32 -8.65
C SER A 174 20.85 11.97 -10.01
N THR A 175 20.65 10.68 -10.27
CA THR A 175 20.10 10.20 -11.54
C THR A 175 18.75 9.55 -11.29
N PHE A 176 17.82 9.76 -12.22
CA PHE A 176 16.45 9.26 -12.18
C PHE A 176 16.16 8.53 -13.48
N GLN A 177 15.49 7.39 -13.40
CA GLN A 177 15.00 6.67 -14.57
C GLN A 177 13.63 6.08 -14.28
N ALA A 178 12.67 6.30 -15.19
CA ALA A 178 11.35 5.70 -15.08
C ALA A 178 11.23 4.46 -15.99
N HIS A 179 10.38 3.54 -15.55
CA HIS A 179 10.02 2.33 -16.24
C HIS A 179 8.51 2.18 -16.18
N VAL A 180 7.89 1.73 -17.27
CA VAL A 180 6.45 1.48 -17.34
C VAL A 180 6.19 0.11 -17.94
N ALA A 181 5.17 -0.58 -17.44
CA ALA A 181 4.68 -1.80 -18.04
C ALA A 181 3.14 -1.84 -17.99
N PRO A 182 2.47 -2.39 -19.01
CA PRO A 182 1.05 -2.64 -18.97
C PRO A 182 0.76 -3.78 -17.99
N VAL A 183 -0.24 -3.61 -17.13
CA VAL A 183 -0.61 -4.58 -16.10
C VAL A 183 -2.12 -4.64 -15.95
N VAL A 184 -2.67 -5.84 -15.85
CA VAL A 184 -4.11 -6.09 -15.62
C VAL A 184 -4.38 -6.75 -14.28
N THR A 185 -3.33 -7.19 -13.57
CA THR A 185 -3.43 -7.77 -12.22
C THR A 185 -2.28 -7.33 -11.33
N THR A 186 -2.49 -7.39 -10.00
CA THR A 186 -1.42 -7.14 -9.02
C THR A 186 -0.32 -8.21 -9.05
N LYS A 187 -0.61 -9.41 -9.57
CA LYS A 187 0.43 -10.44 -9.80
C LYS A 187 1.43 -9.96 -10.83
N GLN A 188 0.96 -9.38 -11.94
CA GLN A 188 1.83 -8.82 -12.98
C GLN A 188 2.69 -7.66 -12.47
N VAL A 189 2.14 -6.80 -11.59
CA VAL A 189 2.92 -5.75 -10.92
C VAL A 189 4.14 -6.33 -10.19
N LYS A 190 3.92 -7.40 -9.40
CA LYS A 190 5.00 -8.09 -8.68
C LYS A 190 6.02 -8.74 -9.63
N LEU A 191 5.55 -9.32 -10.75
CA LEU A 191 6.43 -9.89 -11.77
C LEU A 191 7.31 -8.83 -12.42
N VAL A 192 6.74 -7.68 -12.79
CA VAL A 192 7.48 -6.54 -13.37
C VAL A 192 8.52 -6.02 -12.39
N LEU A 193 8.16 -5.81 -11.12
CA LEU A 193 9.08 -5.32 -10.10
C LEU A 193 10.24 -6.31 -9.90
N ARG A 194 9.94 -7.61 -9.76
CA ARG A 194 10.97 -8.65 -9.66
C ARG A 194 11.90 -8.62 -10.87
N LYS A 195 11.33 -8.51 -12.08
CA LYS A 195 12.11 -8.48 -13.32
C LYS A 195 13.03 -7.26 -13.42
N LEU A 196 12.57 -6.10 -12.97
CA LEU A 196 13.40 -4.89 -12.89
C LEU A 196 14.57 -5.09 -11.92
N LEU A 197 14.31 -5.68 -10.76
CA LEU A 197 15.34 -5.91 -9.71
C LEU A 197 16.34 -7.02 -10.06
N GLU A 198 16.08 -7.87 -11.07
CA GLU A 198 17.11 -8.77 -11.62
C GLU A 198 18.28 -7.99 -12.26
N ASN A 199 18.02 -6.77 -12.74
CA ASN A 199 19.05 -5.90 -13.29
C ASN A 199 19.85 -5.27 -12.14
N LYS A 200 21.14 -5.63 -12.04
CA LYS A 200 22.07 -5.12 -11.02
C LYS A 200 22.11 -3.59 -10.93
N LYS A 201 21.91 -2.87 -12.04
CA LYS A 201 21.89 -1.41 -12.04
C LYS A 201 20.65 -0.86 -11.30
N LEU A 202 19.51 -1.49 -11.48
CA LEU A 202 18.25 -1.09 -10.84
C LEU A 202 18.21 -1.57 -9.38
N ALA A 203 18.72 -2.79 -9.11
CA ALA A 203 18.88 -3.30 -7.76
C ALA A 203 19.81 -2.45 -6.88
N SER A 204 20.76 -1.71 -7.50
CA SER A 204 21.64 -0.79 -6.78
C SER A 204 21.10 0.65 -6.69
N ALA A 205 19.87 0.90 -7.14
CA ALA A 205 19.22 2.19 -6.94
C ALA A 205 19.06 2.48 -5.45
N THR A 206 19.20 3.75 -5.07
CA THR A 206 19.02 4.19 -3.69
C THR A 206 17.55 4.10 -3.27
N HIS A 207 16.64 4.40 -4.20
CA HIS A 207 15.21 4.32 -4.03
C HIS A 207 14.57 3.82 -5.32
N THR A 208 13.57 2.94 -5.20
CA THR A 208 12.77 2.38 -6.29
C THR A 208 11.30 2.65 -6.02
N ILE A 209 10.86 3.86 -6.38
CA ILE A 209 9.50 4.34 -6.14
C ILE A 209 8.57 3.66 -7.13
N MET A 210 7.39 3.22 -6.70
CA MET A 210 6.41 2.64 -7.63
C MET A 210 5.00 3.17 -7.40
N ALA A 211 4.20 3.19 -8.47
CA ALA A 211 2.77 3.40 -8.44
C ALA A 211 2.11 2.62 -9.56
N TYR A 212 0.92 2.08 -9.33
CA TYR A 212 0.13 1.44 -10.39
C TYR A 212 -1.35 1.79 -10.28
N ARG A 213 -2.06 1.65 -11.40
CA ARG A 213 -3.49 1.88 -11.48
C ARG A 213 -4.08 0.92 -12.51
N ILE A 214 -4.93 -0.01 -12.06
CA ILE A 214 -5.55 -1.06 -12.85
C ILE A 214 -7.07 -0.85 -12.83
N ASP A 215 -7.69 -0.76 -13.99
CA ASP A 215 -9.14 -0.59 -14.12
C ASP A 215 -9.84 -1.92 -13.83
N CYS A 216 -10.80 -1.92 -12.90
CA CYS A 216 -11.61 -3.09 -12.58
C CYS A 216 -13.04 -2.86 -13.08
N PRO A 217 -13.37 -3.26 -14.32
CA PRO A 217 -14.67 -2.94 -14.92
C PRO A 217 -15.84 -3.55 -14.15
N VAL A 218 -15.64 -4.70 -13.48
CA VAL A 218 -16.67 -5.39 -12.70
C VAL A 218 -17.09 -4.60 -11.45
N LYS A 219 -16.17 -3.85 -10.84
CA LYS A 219 -16.42 -3.09 -9.61
C LYS A 219 -16.61 -1.60 -9.87
N HIS A 220 -16.52 -1.16 -11.13
CA HIS A 220 -16.47 0.25 -11.54
C HIS A 220 -15.48 1.07 -10.69
N ALA A 221 -14.33 0.48 -10.37
CA ALA A 221 -13.32 1.06 -9.48
C ALA A 221 -11.91 0.77 -9.98
N PHE A 222 -10.93 1.52 -9.48
CA PHE A 222 -9.51 1.28 -9.76
C PHE A 222 -8.85 0.53 -8.62
N LEU A 223 -8.09 -0.50 -8.95
CA LEU A 223 -7.12 -1.11 -8.05
C LEU A 223 -5.79 -0.37 -8.22
N GLN A 224 -5.43 0.42 -7.22
CA GLN A 224 -4.29 1.33 -7.29
C GLN A 224 -3.56 1.36 -5.95
N ASP A 225 -2.23 1.48 -6.00
CA ASP A 225 -1.37 1.50 -4.81
C ASP A 225 -0.03 2.16 -5.15
N CYS A 226 0.76 2.52 -4.13
CA CYS A 226 2.06 3.16 -4.27
C CYS A 226 3.06 2.74 -3.18
N ASP A 227 4.35 2.78 -3.51
CA ASP A 227 5.46 2.55 -2.58
C ASP A 227 6.53 3.63 -2.80
N ASP A 228 6.98 4.22 -1.70
CA ASP A 228 8.00 5.26 -1.68
C ASP A 228 9.41 4.67 -1.73
N ASP A 229 9.63 3.42 -1.28
CA ASP A 229 10.93 2.78 -1.10
C ASP A 229 11.98 3.70 -0.43
N GLY A 230 11.58 4.36 0.66
CA GLY A 230 12.41 5.30 1.42
C GLY A 230 12.53 6.71 0.83
N GLU A 231 12.04 6.97 -0.38
CA GLU A 231 11.89 8.32 -0.93
C GLU A 231 10.57 8.95 -0.44
N THR A 232 10.59 9.44 0.81
CA THR A 232 9.38 9.91 1.50
C THR A 232 8.49 10.83 0.65
N ALA A 233 7.21 10.50 0.58
CA ALA A 233 6.13 11.17 -0.14
C ALA A 233 6.21 11.11 -1.68
N ALA A 234 7.09 10.30 -2.28
CA ALA A 234 7.23 10.22 -3.73
C ALA A 234 6.18 9.32 -4.42
N GLY A 235 5.89 8.14 -3.87
CA GLY A 235 4.94 7.16 -4.36
C GLY A 235 3.51 7.71 -4.40
N GLY A 236 3.06 8.35 -3.31
CA GLY A 236 1.74 9.00 -3.30
C GLY A 236 1.60 10.11 -4.36
N ARG A 237 2.66 10.89 -4.58
CA ARG A 237 2.72 11.92 -5.65
C ARG A 237 2.73 11.30 -7.04
N LEU A 238 3.44 10.18 -7.21
CA LEU A 238 3.51 9.44 -8.45
C LEU A 238 2.13 8.83 -8.79
N LEU A 239 1.44 8.24 -7.81
CA LEU A 239 0.07 7.75 -7.99
C LEU A 239 -0.89 8.89 -8.34
N HIS A 240 -0.78 10.04 -7.68
CA HIS A 240 -1.57 11.21 -8.02
C HIS A 240 -1.31 11.71 -9.45
N LEU A 241 -0.07 11.64 -9.94
CA LEU A 241 0.26 11.93 -11.34
C LEU A 241 -0.47 10.97 -12.30
N LEU A 242 -0.52 9.67 -11.99
CA LEU A 242 -1.26 8.70 -12.81
C LEU A 242 -2.77 9.00 -12.85
N GLN A 243 -3.35 9.46 -11.73
CA GLN A 243 -4.76 9.86 -11.65
C GLN A 243 -5.04 11.10 -12.52
N ILE A 244 -4.20 12.14 -12.44
CA ILE A 244 -4.37 13.37 -13.23
C ILE A 244 -4.26 13.08 -14.73
N LEU A 245 -3.35 12.19 -15.12
CA LEU A 245 -3.14 11.80 -16.52
C LEU A 245 -4.14 10.75 -17.02
N ASP A 246 -5.10 10.34 -16.18
CA ASP A 246 -6.02 9.21 -16.39
C ASP A 246 -5.36 7.95 -16.96
N VAL A 247 -4.18 7.61 -16.44
CA VAL A 247 -3.47 6.39 -16.81
C VAL A 247 -4.22 5.19 -16.24
N ARG A 248 -4.41 4.16 -17.08
CA ARG A 248 -5.08 2.91 -16.73
C ARG A 248 -4.22 1.72 -17.12
N ASP A 249 -4.38 0.63 -16.38
CA ASP A 249 -3.75 -0.67 -16.61
C ASP A 249 -2.23 -0.58 -16.78
N ALA A 250 -1.58 0.20 -15.91
CA ALA A 250 -0.15 0.42 -15.96
C ALA A 250 0.49 0.48 -14.56
N VAL A 251 1.73 -0.01 -14.48
CA VAL A 251 2.65 0.22 -13.37
C VAL A 251 3.77 1.13 -13.84
N VAL A 252 4.11 2.11 -13.02
CA VAL A 252 5.28 2.97 -13.20
C VAL A 252 6.23 2.77 -12.03
N VAL A 253 7.50 2.53 -12.35
CA VAL A 253 8.59 2.40 -11.38
C VAL A 253 9.64 3.45 -11.70
N VAL A 254 10.04 4.25 -10.72
CA VAL A 254 11.08 5.27 -10.86
C VAL A 254 12.24 4.94 -9.94
N SER A 255 13.38 4.59 -10.53
CA SER A 255 14.63 4.38 -9.82
C SER A 255 15.39 5.68 -9.67
N ARG A 256 15.87 5.96 -8.46
CA ARG A 256 16.76 7.07 -8.14
C ARG A 256 18.09 6.56 -7.62
N TRP A 257 19.19 7.09 -8.16
CA TRP A 257 20.53 6.94 -7.61
C TRP A 257 20.95 8.25 -6.94
N TYR A 258 21.25 8.21 -5.64
CA TYR A 258 21.65 9.40 -4.89
C TYR A 258 23.08 9.83 -5.23
N GLY A 259 23.25 11.10 -5.59
CA GLY A 259 24.53 11.65 -6.03
C GLY A 259 25.41 12.28 -4.93
N GLY A 260 25.00 12.19 -3.67
CA GLY A 260 25.67 12.85 -2.54
C GLY A 260 25.14 14.24 -2.19
N VAL A 261 24.20 14.80 -2.97
CA VAL A 261 23.61 16.12 -2.74
C VAL A 261 22.10 16.02 -2.51
N MET A 262 21.59 16.63 -1.44
CA MET A 262 20.15 16.69 -1.19
C MET A 262 19.46 17.66 -2.16
N LEU A 263 18.58 17.13 -3.01
CA LEU A 263 17.83 17.91 -4.00
C LEU A 263 16.58 18.62 -3.41
N GLY A 264 16.20 18.30 -2.17
CA GLY A 264 15.01 18.88 -1.56
C GLY A 264 13.75 18.60 -2.40
N PRO A 265 12.86 19.57 -2.61
CA PRO A 265 11.65 19.40 -3.43
C PRO A 265 11.90 19.16 -4.92
N ASP A 266 13.06 19.54 -5.46
CA ASP A 266 13.33 19.44 -6.90
C ASP A 266 13.39 17.98 -7.39
N ARG A 267 13.72 17.03 -6.49
CA ARG A 267 13.67 15.60 -6.81
C ARG A 267 12.29 15.13 -7.28
N PHE A 268 11.22 15.68 -6.71
CA PHE A 268 9.85 15.32 -7.09
C PHE A 268 9.52 15.80 -8.51
N LYS A 269 10.12 16.91 -8.96
CA LYS A 269 9.98 17.37 -10.35
C LYS A 269 10.62 16.36 -11.30
N HIS A 270 11.82 15.87 -10.99
CA HIS A 270 12.52 14.87 -11.81
C HIS A 270 11.78 13.53 -11.84
N ILE A 271 11.31 13.04 -10.69
CA ILE A 271 10.50 11.82 -10.59
C ILE A 271 9.25 11.92 -11.49
N ASN A 272 8.50 13.00 -11.38
CA ASN A 272 7.28 13.21 -12.16
C ASN A 272 7.58 13.40 -13.65
N ASN A 273 8.67 14.09 -14.01
CA ASN A 273 9.05 14.31 -15.40
C ASN A 273 9.50 13.02 -16.08
N CYS A 274 10.32 12.20 -15.42
CA CYS A 274 10.70 10.87 -15.92
C CYS A 274 9.47 9.99 -16.14
N ALA A 275 8.57 9.93 -15.14
CA ALA A 275 7.34 9.15 -15.23
C ALA A 275 6.45 9.61 -16.37
N ARG A 276 6.23 10.92 -16.52
CA ARG A 276 5.43 11.49 -17.60
C ARG A 276 6.04 11.19 -18.97
N GLY A 277 7.35 11.33 -19.12
CA GLY A 277 8.07 11.05 -20.37
C GLY A 277 7.79 9.63 -20.84
N VAL A 278 8.09 8.64 -19.98
CA VAL A 278 7.90 7.22 -20.36
C VAL A 278 6.43 6.87 -20.63
N LEU A 279 5.48 7.49 -19.92
CA LEU A 279 4.05 7.28 -20.15
C LEU A 279 3.58 7.82 -21.50
N VAL A 280 4.04 9.02 -21.88
CA VAL A 280 3.70 9.64 -23.17
C VAL A 280 4.35 8.90 -24.33
N ASP A 281 5.63 8.58 -24.21
CA ASP A 281 6.40 7.90 -25.26
C ASP A 281 5.83 6.52 -25.61
N ASN A 282 5.19 5.86 -24.64
CA ASN A 282 4.59 4.54 -24.80
C ASN A 282 3.05 4.57 -24.92
N GLY A 283 2.45 5.75 -25.11
CA GLY A 283 1.03 5.89 -25.44
C GLY A 283 0.05 5.60 -24.29
N PHE A 284 0.50 5.63 -23.03
CA PHE A 284 -0.37 5.47 -21.86
C PHE A 284 -1.18 6.73 -21.54
N VAL A 285 -0.86 7.86 -22.18
CA VAL A 285 -1.57 9.13 -22.03
C VAL A 285 -2.12 9.55 -23.40
N GLN A 286 -3.41 9.82 -23.46
CA GLN A 286 -4.03 10.39 -24.67
C GLN A 286 -3.55 11.83 -24.84
N THR A 287 -2.64 12.06 -25.77
CA THR A 287 -2.22 13.42 -26.12
C THR A 287 -3.27 14.00 -27.06
N ALA A 288 -3.87 15.13 -26.71
CA ALA A 288 -4.92 15.82 -27.50
C ALA A 288 -4.42 16.45 -28.81
N VAL A 289 -3.43 15.86 -29.50
CA VAL A 289 -2.88 16.36 -30.77
C VAL A 289 -3.37 15.50 -31.93
N SER A 290 -4.62 15.73 -32.35
CA SER A 290 -5.15 15.23 -33.62
C SER A 290 -6.38 16.04 -34.03
N ASN A 291 -6.21 17.35 -34.27
CA ASN A 291 -7.09 18.15 -35.13
C ASN A 291 -6.55 19.57 -35.46
N ILE A 292 -5.25 19.69 -35.77
CA ILE A 292 -4.78 20.81 -36.58
C ILE A 292 -4.58 20.28 -38.00
N GLN A 293 -5.71 20.10 -38.67
CA GLN A 293 -5.74 19.83 -40.10
C GLN A 293 -5.29 21.10 -40.82
N ILE A 294 -4.04 21.05 -41.27
CA ILE A 294 -3.49 21.66 -42.49
C ILE A 294 -4.53 22.52 -43.26
N CYS A 295 -4.71 23.77 -42.84
CA CYS A 295 -5.15 24.83 -43.75
C CYS A 295 -3.92 25.39 -44.46
N LYS A 296 -3.27 24.55 -45.28
CA LYS A 296 -2.35 25.05 -46.30
C LYS A 296 -3.19 25.69 -47.40
N ARG A 297 -3.06 27.01 -47.47
CA ARG A 297 -3.37 27.90 -48.60
C ARG A 297 -3.34 27.16 -49.94
N ARG A 298 -4.46 27.18 -50.67
CA ARG A 298 -4.46 27.08 -52.14
C ARG A 298 -4.65 28.49 -52.69
N HIS A 299 -3.54 29.08 -53.14
CA HIS A 299 -3.58 30.02 -54.25
C HIS A 299 -3.63 29.20 -55.53
N LYS A 300 -4.73 29.32 -56.28
CA LYS A 300 -4.70 29.54 -57.72
C LYS A 300 -6.00 30.19 -58.14
#